data_AF-A0A420BUR3-F1
#
_entry.id   AF-A0A420BUR3-F1
#
_cell.length_a   1.000
_cell.length_b   1.000
_cell.length_c   1.000
_cell.angle_alpha   90.00
_cell.angle_beta   90.00
_cell.angle_gamma   90.00
#
_symmetry.space_group_name_H-M   'P 1'
#
loop_
_entity.id
_entity.type
_entity.pdbx_description
1 polymer ?
#
loop_
_entity_poly.entity_id
_entity_poly.type
_entity_poly.pdbx_seq_one_letter_code
_entity_poly.pdbx_strand_id
1 'polypeptide(L)'
;MSTEPNHVDPASGVVVTIPAGFDIVPLNVAILDEDLLAQWSPTPAQVVGALAIARAKNIAAPGALADYRAKLKDAERERKIALGLAVKKLRDEYGRGATMTELRELAYGVDERLMRAVDAYDEAWLMFEYAKDFAEAVERDVTLLQSIAKSMRDEK
;
A
#
# COMPACT_ATOMS: atom_id res chain seq x y z
N MET A 1 27.11 28.66 -4.35
CA MET A 1 26.28 27.47 -4.64
C MET A 1 25.65 27.06 -3.32
N SER A 2 24.38 27.39 -3.10
CA SER A 2 23.64 26.89 -1.94
C SER A 2 23.19 25.47 -2.26
N THR A 3 23.63 24.50 -1.48
CA THR A 3 23.12 23.13 -1.49
C THR A 3 21.75 23.13 -0.82
N GLU A 4 20.69 22.84 -1.57
CA GLU A 4 19.34 22.68 -1.02
C GLU A 4 19.34 21.51 -0.01
N PRO A 5 18.75 21.67 1.18
CA PRO A 5 18.72 20.61 2.18
C PRO A 5 17.79 19.47 1.71
N ASN A 6 18.37 18.28 1.62
CA ASN A 6 17.67 17.05 1.26
C ASN A 6 17.19 16.34 2.54
N HIS A 7 15.92 15.97 2.59
CA HIS A 7 15.34 15.21 3.69
C HIS A 7 14.76 13.89 3.21
N VAL A 8 14.94 12.83 4.01
CA VAL A 8 14.35 11.52 3.74
C VAL A 8 13.01 11.48 4.44
N ASP A 9 11.92 11.43 3.66
CA ASP A 9 10.59 11.23 4.21
C ASP A 9 10.54 9.86 4.92
N PRO A 10 10.28 9.79 6.24
CA PRO A 10 10.30 8.54 6.99
C PRO A 10 9.16 7.59 6.61
N ALA A 11 8.09 8.07 5.98
CA ALA A 11 6.96 7.24 5.56
C ALA A 11 7.17 6.58 4.19
N SER A 12 7.88 7.26 3.28
CA SER A 12 8.09 6.80 1.90
C SER A 12 9.54 6.41 1.57
N GLY A 13 10.50 6.81 2.40
CA GLY A 13 11.94 6.62 2.17
C GLY A 13 12.52 7.48 1.03
N VAL A 14 11.70 8.35 0.41
CA VAL A 14 12.10 9.18 -0.71
C VAL A 14 12.86 10.41 -0.21
N VAL A 15 13.96 10.74 -0.89
CA VAL A 15 14.68 12.01 -0.66
C VAL A 15 13.86 13.13 -1.30
N VAL A 16 13.27 13.97 -0.46
CA VAL A 16 12.52 15.15 -0.87
C VAL A 16 13.42 16.37 -0.71
N THR A 17 13.46 17.19 -1.74
CA THR A 17 14.16 18.47 -1.73
C THR A 17 13.29 19.48 -0.99
N ILE A 18 13.79 20.01 0.13
CA ILE A 18 13.04 21.00 0.90
C ILE A 18 13.21 22.37 0.21
N PRO A 19 12.12 23.07 -0.14
CA PRO A 19 12.21 24.41 -0.69
C PRO A 19 13.02 25.33 0.22
N ALA A 20 13.88 26.16 -0.37
CA ALA A 20 14.69 27.12 0.38
C ALA A 20 13.81 27.99 1.29
N GLY A 21 14.05 27.92 2.60
CA GLY A 21 13.27 28.63 3.63
C GLY A 21 12.39 27.76 4.52
N PHE A 22 12.32 26.44 4.28
CA PHE A 22 11.65 25.50 5.18
C PHE A 22 12.72 24.63 5.89
N ASP A 23 12.63 24.54 7.22
CA ASP A 23 13.45 23.64 8.04
C ASP A 23 12.55 22.61 8.74
N ILE A 24 12.95 21.35 8.72
CA ILE A 24 12.27 20.28 9.46
C ILE A 24 12.90 20.21 10.84
N VAL A 25 12.30 20.91 11.79
CA VAL A 25 12.77 21.00 13.18
C VAL A 25 11.90 20.07 14.06
N PRO A 26 12.48 19.31 15.00
CA PRO A 26 11.69 18.52 15.94
C PRO A 26 10.73 19.42 16.73
N LEU A 27 9.46 19.02 16.77
CA LEU A 27 8.37 19.77 17.38
C LEU A 27 8.58 19.87 18.90
N ASN A 28 9.06 21.01 19.40
CA ASN A 28 9.16 21.27 20.83
C ASN A 28 7.83 21.83 21.36
N VAL A 29 7.00 20.94 21.89
CA VAL A 29 5.64 21.23 22.36
C VAL A 29 5.59 22.26 23.49
N ALA A 30 6.70 22.47 24.22
CA ALA A 30 6.78 23.43 25.32
C ALA A 30 6.91 24.90 24.88
N ILE A 31 7.15 25.16 23.58
CA ILE A 31 7.36 26.51 23.02
C ILE A 31 6.17 26.93 22.13
N LEU A 32 5.20 26.04 21.87
CA LEU A 32 4.03 26.34 21.07
C LEU A 32 3.06 27.22 21.85
N ASP A 33 3.01 28.51 21.53
CA ASP A 33 1.87 29.36 21.89
C ASP A 33 0.71 29.17 20.89
N GLU A 34 -0.48 29.64 21.27
CA GLU A 34 -1.70 29.53 20.45
C GLU A 34 -1.58 30.24 19.08
N ASP A 35 -0.81 31.34 18.99
CA ASP A 35 -0.63 32.11 17.76
C ASP A 35 0.29 31.37 16.76
N LEU A 36 1.30 30.65 17.24
CA LEU A 36 2.16 29.77 16.44
C LEU A 36 1.39 28.53 15.96
N LEU A 37 0.53 27.95 16.82
CA LEU A 37 -0.36 26.87 16.43
C LEU A 37 -1.39 27.32 15.37
N ALA A 38 -1.92 28.53 15.50
CA ALA A 38 -2.84 29.11 14.52
C ALA A 38 -2.16 29.34 13.16
N GLN A 39 -0.88 29.71 13.12
CA GLN A 39 -0.12 29.87 11.87
C GLN A 39 0.14 28.55 11.15
N TRP A 40 0.19 27.43 11.88
CA TRP A 40 0.33 26.10 11.30
C TRP A 40 -1.01 25.43 10.99
N SER A 41 -2.13 26.08 11.37
CA SER A 41 -3.45 25.60 10.98
C SER A 41 -3.61 25.69 9.45
N PRO A 42 -4.11 24.63 8.81
CA PRO A 42 -4.31 24.63 7.37
C PRO A 42 -5.38 25.67 7.00
N THR A 43 -5.10 26.46 5.97
CA THR A 43 -6.05 27.44 5.44
C THR A 43 -7.27 26.75 4.81
N PRO A 44 -8.44 27.41 4.74
CA PRO A 44 -9.61 26.83 4.08
C PRO A 44 -9.36 26.40 2.63
N ALA A 45 -8.54 27.14 1.89
CA ALA A 45 -8.16 26.80 0.52
C ALA A 45 -7.32 25.51 0.46
N GLN A 46 -6.39 25.31 1.41
CA GLN A 46 -5.60 24.09 1.53
C GLN A 46 -6.48 22.89 1.88
N VAL A 47 -7.44 23.05 2.80
CA VAL A 47 -8.39 21.97 3.16
C VAL A 47 -9.26 21.56 1.96
N VAL A 48 -9.81 22.54 1.23
CA VAL A 48 -10.63 22.26 0.03
C VAL A 48 -9.79 21.63 -1.09
N GLY A 49 -8.56 22.09 -1.29
CA GLY A 49 -7.63 21.51 -2.25
C GLY A 49 -7.26 20.06 -1.92
N ALA A 50 -6.91 19.79 -0.65
CA ALA A 50 -6.65 18.44 -0.17
C ALA A 50 -7.87 17.53 -0.32
N LEU A 51 -9.07 18.02 -0.01
CA LEU A 51 -10.32 17.27 -0.18
C LEU A 51 -10.58 16.92 -1.65
N ALA A 52 -10.33 17.84 -2.59
CA ALA A 52 -10.49 17.59 -4.01
C ALA A 52 -9.53 16.49 -4.50
N ILE A 53 -8.27 16.52 -4.06
CA ILE A 53 -7.26 15.50 -4.38
C ILE A 53 -7.66 14.14 -3.78
N ALA A 54 -8.07 14.11 -2.51
CA ALA A 54 -8.49 12.89 -1.83
C ALA A 54 -9.69 12.25 -2.52
N ARG A 55 -10.68 13.04 -2.95
CA ARG A 55 -11.83 12.56 -3.73
C ARG A 55 -11.43 11.99 -5.09
N ALA A 56 -10.53 12.67 -5.81
CA ALA A 56 -10.04 12.18 -7.09
C ALA A 56 -9.34 10.82 -6.94
N LYS A 57 -8.51 10.67 -5.91
CA LYS A 57 -7.86 9.39 -5.57
C LYS A 57 -8.89 8.31 -5.21
N ASN A 58 -9.91 8.65 -4.40
CA ASN A 58 -10.95 7.71 -4.01
C ASN A 58 -11.77 7.20 -5.21
N ILE A 59 -12.08 8.08 -6.18
CA ILE A 59 -12.79 7.71 -7.41
C ILE A 59 -11.97 6.73 -8.26
N ALA A 60 -10.65 6.89 -8.28
CA ALA A 60 -9.76 6.01 -9.05
C ALA A 60 -9.47 4.66 -8.35
N ALA A 61 -9.66 4.58 -7.03
CA ALA A 61 -9.30 3.40 -6.23
C ALA A 61 -9.97 2.09 -6.68
N PRO A 62 -11.27 2.03 -7.03
CA PRO A 62 -11.90 0.79 -7.50
C PRO A 62 -11.25 0.22 -8.77
N GLY A 63 -10.84 1.09 -9.70
CA GLY A 63 -10.17 0.69 -10.93
C GLY A 63 -8.79 0.09 -10.65
N ALA A 64 -7.99 0.76 -9.82
CA ALA A 64 -6.69 0.24 -9.41
C ALA A 64 -6.81 -1.10 -8.64
N LEU A 65 -7.80 -1.24 -7.77
CA LEU A 65 -8.08 -2.48 -7.04
C LEU A 65 -8.50 -3.63 -7.97
N ALA A 66 -9.15 -3.34 -9.10
CA ALA A 66 -9.52 -4.36 -10.08
C ALA A 66 -8.27 -5.01 -10.69
N ASP A 67 -7.23 -4.22 -10.99
CA ASP A 67 -5.97 -4.71 -11.54
C ASP A 67 -5.22 -5.62 -10.55
N TYR A 68 -5.15 -5.21 -9.28
CA TYR A 68 -4.55 -6.06 -8.23
C TYR A 68 -5.33 -7.36 -8.02
N ARG A 69 -6.67 -7.30 -8.05
CA ARG A 69 -7.52 -8.49 -7.96
C ARG A 69 -7.32 -9.43 -9.15
N ALA A 70 -7.15 -8.89 -10.35
CA ALA A 70 -6.87 -9.69 -11.54
C ALA A 70 -5.53 -10.41 -11.41
N LYS A 71 -4.46 -9.68 -11.04
CA LYS A 71 -3.13 -10.24 -10.80
C LYS A 71 -3.14 -11.36 -9.75
N LEU A 72 -3.85 -11.15 -8.64
CA LEU A 72 -3.99 -12.17 -7.58
C LEU A 72 -4.68 -13.44 -8.09
N LYS A 73 -5.75 -13.30 -8.89
CA LYS A 73 -6.46 -14.44 -9.49
C LYS A 73 -5.58 -15.21 -10.47
N ASP A 74 -4.80 -14.49 -11.26
CA ASP A 74 -3.88 -15.10 -12.24
C ASP A 74 -2.77 -15.86 -11.51
N ALA A 75 -2.15 -15.25 -10.49
CA ALA A 75 -1.15 -15.92 -9.66
C ALA A 75 -1.71 -17.15 -8.92
N GLU A 76 -2.94 -17.06 -8.39
CA GLU A 76 -3.61 -18.20 -7.76
C GLU A 76 -3.82 -19.36 -8.75
N ARG A 77 -4.20 -19.04 -9.98
CA ARG A 77 -4.37 -20.02 -11.05
C ARG A 77 -3.03 -20.67 -11.40
N GLU A 78 -1.97 -19.88 -11.57
CA GLU A 78 -0.63 -20.37 -11.87
C GLU A 78 -0.12 -21.29 -10.76
N ARG A 79 -0.28 -20.92 -9.49
CA ARG A 79 0.06 -21.75 -8.33
C ARG A 79 -0.64 -23.10 -8.37
N LYS A 80 -1.96 -23.13 -8.66
CA LYS A 80 -2.74 -24.37 -8.75
C LYS A 80 -2.25 -25.27 -9.89
N ILE A 81 -1.94 -24.69 -11.05
CA ILE A 81 -1.42 -25.44 -12.20
C ILE A 81 -0.04 -26.00 -11.88
N ALA A 82 0.85 -25.19 -11.30
CA ALA A 82 2.20 -25.59 -10.92
C ALA A 82 2.16 -26.75 -9.91
N LEU A 83 1.30 -26.67 -8.90
CA LEU A 83 1.12 -27.75 -7.93
C LEU A 83 0.64 -29.04 -8.60
N GLY A 84 -0.33 -28.96 -9.50
CA GLY A 84 -0.82 -30.12 -10.24
C GLY A 84 0.26 -30.80 -11.08
N LEU A 85 1.09 -30.00 -11.76
CA LEU A 85 2.21 -30.50 -12.56
C LEU A 85 3.32 -31.12 -11.71
N ALA A 86 3.69 -30.46 -10.61
CA ALA A 86 4.70 -30.95 -9.67
C ALA A 86 4.28 -32.29 -9.05
N VAL A 87 3.04 -32.35 -8.58
CA VAL A 87 2.45 -33.56 -8.00
C VAL A 87 2.35 -34.70 -9.02
N LYS A 88 1.99 -34.40 -10.28
CA LYS A 88 1.99 -35.40 -11.36
C LYS A 88 3.39 -35.97 -11.58
N LYS A 89 4.41 -35.10 -11.69
CA LYS A 89 5.80 -35.51 -11.85
C LYS A 89 6.25 -36.42 -10.70
N LEU A 90 5.98 -36.04 -9.45
CA LEU A 90 6.34 -36.84 -8.28
C LEU A 90 5.55 -38.16 -8.22
N ARG A 91 4.29 -38.18 -8.68
CA ARG A 91 3.52 -39.42 -8.78
C ARG A 91 4.11 -40.38 -9.81
N ASP A 92 4.63 -39.86 -10.92
CA ASP A 92 5.30 -40.68 -11.94
C ASP A 92 6.63 -41.25 -11.40
N GLU A 93 7.33 -40.54 -10.51
CA GLU A 93 8.60 -40.95 -9.90
C GLU A 93 8.43 -41.94 -8.74
N TYR A 94 7.53 -41.68 -7.79
CA TYR A 94 7.33 -42.49 -6.58
C TYR A 94 6.20 -43.53 -6.70
N GLY A 95 5.46 -43.51 -7.82
CA GLY A 95 4.38 -44.46 -8.10
C GLY A 95 3.25 -44.41 -7.05
N ARG A 96 2.70 -45.57 -6.72
CA ARG A 96 1.60 -45.69 -5.74
C ARG A 96 2.05 -45.76 -4.27
N GLY A 97 3.37 -45.75 -4.02
CA GLY A 97 3.93 -45.92 -2.67
C GLY A 97 3.70 -44.70 -1.76
N ALA A 98 3.72 -43.49 -2.33
CA ALA A 98 3.45 -42.26 -1.59
C ALA A 98 1.97 -41.86 -1.67
N THR A 99 1.47 -41.31 -0.56
CA THR A 99 0.13 -40.72 -0.47
C THR A 99 0.07 -39.40 -1.24
N MET A 100 -1.14 -38.97 -1.61
CA MET A 100 -1.30 -37.69 -2.30
C MET A 100 -0.88 -36.49 -1.46
N THR A 101 -1.01 -36.59 -0.14
CA THR A 101 -0.63 -35.51 0.78
C THR A 101 0.89 -35.39 0.83
N GLU A 102 1.62 -36.49 1.01
CA GLU A 102 3.10 -36.49 1.02
C GLU A 102 3.68 -35.93 -0.28
N LEU A 103 3.09 -36.29 -1.43
CA LEU A 103 3.53 -35.76 -2.73
C LEU A 103 3.32 -34.24 -2.84
N ARG A 104 2.27 -33.68 -2.23
CA ARG A 104 2.04 -32.22 -2.22
C ARG A 104 3.02 -31.51 -1.32
N GLU A 105 3.23 -32.01 -0.10
CA GLU A 105 4.20 -31.46 0.84
C GLU A 105 5.61 -31.48 0.22
N LEU A 106 5.99 -32.59 -0.40
CA LEU A 106 7.27 -32.70 -1.09
C LEU A 106 7.37 -31.72 -2.26
N ALA A 107 6.31 -31.55 -3.05
CA ALA A 107 6.28 -30.62 -4.19
C ALA A 107 6.68 -29.20 -3.80
N TYR A 108 6.20 -28.69 -2.67
CA TYR A 108 6.57 -27.35 -2.18
C TYR A 108 8.07 -27.21 -1.88
N GLY A 109 8.74 -28.31 -1.53
CA GLY A 109 10.17 -28.34 -1.20
C GLY A 109 11.10 -28.74 -2.35
N VAL A 110 10.58 -29.24 -3.48
CA VAL A 110 11.43 -29.78 -4.57
C VAL A 110 11.11 -29.28 -5.98
N ASP A 111 9.96 -28.65 -6.20
CA ASP A 111 9.58 -28.15 -7.53
C ASP A 111 9.75 -26.62 -7.62
N GLU A 112 10.79 -26.18 -8.32
CA GLU A 112 11.11 -24.75 -8.50
C GLU A 112 10.01 -23.94 -9.21
N ARG A 113 9.14 -24.59 -10.01
CA ARG A 113 8.04 -23.89 -10.67
C ARG A 113 6.93 -23.59 -9.67
N LEU A 114 6.63 -24.56 -8.81
CA LEU A 114 5.70 -24.36 -7.71
C LEU A 114 6.22 -23.31 -6.74
N MET A 115 7.49 -23.37 -6.34
CA MET A 115 8.08 -22.36 -5.43
C MET A 115 7.90 -20.94 -5.99
N ARG A 116 8.30 -20.70 -7.24
CA ARG A 116 8.13 -19.39 -7.90
C ARG A 116 6.68 -18.96 -8.00
N ALA A 117 5.76 -19.89 -8.26
CA ALA A 117 4.33 -19.58 -8.33
C ALA A 117 3.72 -19.28 -6.95
N VAL A 118 4.27 -19.86 -5.87
CA VAL A 118 3.92 -19.50 -4.49
C VAL A 118 4.40 -18.10 -4.17
N ASP A 119 5.68 -17.79 -4.45
CA ASP A 119 6.25 -16.47 -4.21
C ASP A 119 5.45 -15.37 -4.96
N ALA A 120 5.13 -15.60 -6.24
CA ALA A 120 4.35 -14.67 -7.04
C ALA A 120 2.91 -14.49 -6.50
N TYR A 121 2.31 -15.55 -5.96
CA TYR A 121 1.00 -15.47 -5.32
C TYR A 121 1.06 -14.64 -4.03
N ASP A 122 2.06 -14.87 -3.18
CA ASP A 122 2.23 -14.17 -1.92
C ASP A 122 2.51 -12.68 -2.16
N GLU A 123 3.34 -12.35 -3.16
CA GLU A 123 3.58 -10.97 -3.58
C GLU A 123 2.29 -10.30 -4.10
N ALA A 124 1.55 -10.97 -5.00
CA ALA A 124 0.30 -10.44 -5.51
C ALA A 124 -0.76 -10.23 -4.41
N TRP A 125 -0.79 -11.12 -3.41
CA TRP A 125 -1.66 -11.01 -2.25
C TRP A 125 -1.27 -9.82 -1.38
N LEU A 126 0.01 -9.68 -1.05
CA LEU A 126 0.51 -8.56 -0.26
C LEU A 126 0.21 -7.20 -0.93
N MET A 127 0.44 -7.11 -2.24
CA MET A 127 0.14 -5.90 -3.00
C MET A 127 -1.35 -5.58 -3.03
N PHE A 128 -2.21 -6.59 -3.11
CA PHE A 128 -3.66 -6.41 -3.05
C PHE A 128 -4.12 -5.91 -1.67
N GLU A 129 -3.63 -6.49 -0.58
CA GLU A 129 -3.98 -6.03 0.78
C GLU A 129 -3.47 -4.61 1.03
N TYR A 130 -2.23 -4.29 0.64
CA TYR A 130 -1.72 -2.92 0.75
C TYR A 130 -2.59 -1.91 -0.02
N ALA A 131 -2.99 -2.26 -1.25
CA ALA A 131 -3.85 -1.40 -2.05
C ALA A 131 -5.24 -1.20 -1.42
N LYS A 132 -5.78 -2.24 -0.76
CA LYS A 132 -7.06 -2.18 -0.04
C LYS A 132 -6.95 -1.27 1.19
N ASP A 133 -5.92 -1.45 2.01
CA ASP A 133 -5.67 -0.62 3.18
C ASP A 133 -5.48 0.86 2.80
N PHE A 134 -4.75 1.12 1.69
CA PHE A 134 -4.59 2.46 1.16
C PHE A 134 -5.93 3.08 0.73
N ALA A 135 -6.80 2.31 0.07
CA ALA A 135 -8.12 2.80 -0.32
C ALA A 135 -8.99 3.15 0.90
N GLU A 136 -8.97 2.31 1.94
CA GLU A 136 -9.66 2.58 3.21
C GLU A 136 -9.12 3.84 3.90
N ALA A 137 -7.79 4.04 3.89
CA ALA A 137 -7.17 5.24 4.43
C ALA A 137 -7.63 6.51 3.68
N VAL A 138 -7.66 6.47 2.35
CA VAL A 138 -8.14 7.60 1.53
C VAL A 138 -9.61 7.92 1.82
N GLU A 139 -10.46 6.92 2.02
CA GLU A 139 -11.86 7.12 2.40
C GLU A 139 -12.01 7.82 3.77
N ARG A 140 -11.19 7.40 4.74
CA ARG A 140 -11.12 8.06 6.07
C ARG A 140 -10.66 9.50 5.94
N ASP A 141 -9.63 9.78 5.13
CA ASP A 141 -9.14 11.13 4.88
C ASP A 141 -10.21 12.03 4.25
N VAL A 142 -10.96 11.51 3.27
CA VAL A 142 -12.08 12.24 2.66
C VAL A 142 -13.13 12.61 3.72
N THR A 143 -13.45 11.68 4.62
CA THR A 143 -14.43 11.91 5.69
C THR A 143 -13.94 12.96 6.68
N LEU A 144 -12.68 12.88 7.11
CA LEU A 144 -12.05 13.83 8.01
C LEU A 144 -12.01 15.24 7.39
N LEU A 145 -11.52 15.36 6.16
CA LEU A 145 -11.43 16.64 5.45
C LEU A 145 -12.81 17.27 5.20
N GLN A 146 -13.85 16.47 4.96
CA GLN A 146 -15.22 16.97 4.87
C GLN A 146 -15.70 17.55 6.21
N SER A 147 -15.40 16.89 7.32
CA SER A 147 -15.73 17.38 8.66
C SER A 147 -15.03 18.71 8.96
N ILE A 148 -13.71 18.79 8.70
CA ILE A 148 -12.93 20.01 8.89
C ILE A 148 -13.46 21.15 8.01
N ALA A 149 -13.68 20.89 6.72
CA ALA A 149 -14.21 21.90 5.80
C ALA A 149 -15.59 22.42 6.22
N LYS A 150 -16.43 21.56 6.82
CA LYS A 150 -17.72 21.95 7.37
C LYS A 150 -17.57 22.85 8.60
N SER A 151 -16.76 22.45 9.57
CA SER A 151 -16.48 23.25 10.78
C SER A 151 -15.95 24.64 10.45
N MET A 152 -14.99 24.76 9.53
CA MET A 152 -14.45 26.06 9.11
C MET A 152 -15.46 26.95 8.36
N ARG A 153 -16.53 26.36 7.81
CA ARG A 153 -17.62 27.11 7.17
C ARG A 153 -18.64 27.61 8.19
N ASP A 154 -18.88 26.83 9.24
CA ASP A 154 -19.83 27.15 10.32
C ASP A 154 -19.25 28.18 11.33
N GLU A 155 -17.92 28.36 11.36
CA GLU A 155 -17.21 29.40 12.15
C GLU A 155 -17.23 30.82 11.51
N LYS A 156 -17.91 31.00 10.36
CA LYS A 156 -18.12 32.31 9.71
C LYS A 156 -19.50 32.87 9.99
#